data_AF-A0A084QXF5-F1
#
_entry.id   AF-A0A084QXF5-F1
#
_cell.length_a   1.000
_cell.length_b   1.000
_cell.length_c   1.000
_cell.angle_alpha   90.00
_cell.angle_beta   90.00
_cell.angle_gamma   90.00
#
_symmetry.space_group_name_H-M   'P 1'
#
loop_
_entity.id
_entity.type
_entity.pdbx_description
1 polymer ?
#
loop_
_entity_poly.entity_id
_entity_poly.type
_entity_poly.pdbx_seq_one_letter_code
_entity_poly.pdbx_strand_id
1 'polypeptide(L)'
;MSVLVSPQIPSRARELVRQIWPQLPRENWQETHYTVVADTFKALGGARDGGQRVVESTLLRRFTIPNLVQDYRWTVQWTSNLADHLLIERMGTGKRVTIYEHKICLLNHLQYGQDCPVPRDALEEALDTLNLLFPPTDPATHRYLKAQHRPFHQLGFCSRNVKRDLQHYRYWQNNLVDLLHDLEEQPYGLGQLRLDKDRRNLLQFATFWIATIVALLTVISIAFGVVSTVYAARQYNLALAQACSTPDGAVNLPEYCS
;
A
#
# COMPACT_ATOMS: atom_id res chain seq x y z
N MET A 1 9.15 26.85 -32.44
CA MET A 1 9.28 25.46 -32.92
C MET A 1 8.34 24.59 -32.09
N SER A 2 7.55 23.76 -32.76
CA SER A 2 6.25 23.22 -32.34
C SER A 2 6.12 22.67 -30.92
N VAL A 3 5.42 23.40 -30.05
CA VAL A 3 4.71 22.78 -28.92
C VAL A 3 3.33 22.35 -29.42
N LEU A 4 3.14 21.05 -29.42
CA LEU A 4 1.96 20.33 -29.89
C LEU A 4 0.70 20.82 -29.16
N VAL A 5 -0.15 21.53 -29.89
CA VAL A 5 -1.56 21.72 -29.55
C VAL A 5 -2.21 20.33 -29.61
N SER A 6 -2.48 19.76 -28.44
CA SER A 6 -3.15 18.45 -28.29
C SER A 6 -4.43 18.39 -29.16
N PRO A 7 -4.70 17.29 -29.89
CA PRO A 7 -5.83 17.17 -30.81
C PRO A 7 -7.21 17.23 -30.13
N GLN A 8 -7.25 17.22 -28.79
CA GLN A 8 -8.46 17.26 -27.96
C GLN A 8 -9.02 18.68 -27.74
N ILE A 9 -8.36 19.73 -28.20
CA ILE A 9 -8.83 21.11 -27.97
C ILE A 9 -10.00 21.43 -28.91
N PRO A 10 -11.19 21.85 -28.39
CA PRO A 10 -12.35 22.23 -29.19
C PRO A 10 -11.99 23.30 -30.24
N SER A 11 -12.60 23.22 -31.43
CA SER A 11 -12.30 24.12 -32.57
C SER A 11 -12.38 25.61 -32.20
N ARG A 12 -13.33 25.99 -31.34
CA ARG A 12 -13.45 27.36 -30.78
C ARG A 12 -12.25 27.79 -29.94
N ALA A 13 -11.69 26.91 -29.14
CA ALA A 13 -10.51 27.21 -28.32
C ALA A 13 -9.24 27.35 -29.17
N ARG A 14 -9.13 26.61 -30.28
CA ARG A 14 -8.02 26.80 -31.25
C ARG A 14 -8.08 28.16 -31.93
N GLU A 15 -9.29 28.61 -32.26
CA GLU A 15 -9.49 29.92 -32.90
C GLU A 15 -9.20 31.07 -31.93
N LEU A 16 -9.66 30.96 -30.68
CA LEU A 16 -9.32 31.93 -29.63
C LEU A 16 -7.82 31.97 -29.33
N VAL A 17 -7.16 30.82 -29.26
CA VAL A 17 -5.70 30.76 -29.11
C VAL A 17 -5.03 31.41 -30.31
N ARG A 18 -5.45 31.16 -31.55
CA ARG A 18 -4.88 31.83 -32.74
C ARG A 18 -5.06 33.35 -32.73
N GLN A 19 -6.18 33.86 -32.22
CA GLN A 19 -6.45 35.29 -32.16
C GLN A 19 -5.68 36.00 -31.03
N ILE A 20 -5.48 35.32 -29.89
CA ILE A 20 -4.85 35.90 -28.70
C ILE A 20 -3.33 35.69 -28.71
N TRP A 21 -2.83 34.60 -29.29
CA TRP A 21 -1.40 34.23 -29.35
C TRP A 21 -0.44 35.30 -29.94
N PRO A 22 -0.84 36.11 -30.93
CA PRO A 22 -0.02 37.22 -31.42
C PRO A 22 0.03 38.42 -30.47
N GLN A 23 -0.95 38.56 -29.58
CA GLN A 23 -1.12 39.72 -28.70
C GLN A 23 -0.51 39.54 -27.31
N LEU A 24 -0.10 38.30 -26.96
CA LEU A 24 0.55 38.03 -25.69
C LEU A 24 2.00 38.55 -25.73
N PRO A 25 2.42 39.40 -24.78
CA PRO A 25 3.81 39.87 -24.69
C PRO A 25 4.72 38.66 -24.54
N ARG A 26 5.67 38.42 -25.47
CA ARG A 26 6.50 37.20 -25.47
C ARG A 26 7.80 37.32 -24.71
N GLU A 27 8.23 38.53 -24.37
CA GLU A 27 9.65 38.78 -24.08
C GLU A 27 10.14 38.19 -22.75
N ASN A 28 9.27 37.87 -21.79
CA ASN A 28 9.74 37.51 -20.43
C ASN A 28 9.19 36.19 -19.87
N TRP A 29 8.31 35.49 -20.61
CA TRP A 29 7.60 34.31 -20.08
C TRP A 29 8.50 33.10 -19.90
N GLN A 30 9.43 32.89 -20.83
CA GLN A 30 10.35 31.77 -20.73
C GLN A 30 11.22 31.97 -19.47
N GLU A 31 11.99 33.04 -19.38
CA GLU A 31 12.89 33.29 -18.24
C GLU A 31 12.20 33.27 -16.86
N THR A 32 11.01 33.85 -16.74
CA THR A 32 10.24 33.84 -15.47
C THR A 32 9.75 32.43 -15.10
N HIS A 33 9.32 31.61 -16.05
CA HIS A 33 8.93 30.24 -15.75
C HIS A 33 10.14 29.32 -15.48
N TYR A 34 11.26 29.50 -16.20
CA TYR A 34 12.50 28.73 -15.95
C TYR A 34 13.05 28.99 -14.55
N THR A 35 13.10 30.26 -14.13
CA THR A 35 13.59 30.65 -12.81
C THR A 35 12.71 30.13 -11.67
N VAL A 36 11.39 30.25 -11.79
CA VAL A 36 10.45 29.73 -10.77
C VAL A 36 10.56 28.21 -10.62
N VAL A 37 10.65 27.46 -11.73
CA VAL A 37 10.82 25.99 -11.67
C VAL A 37 12.17 25.64 -11.04
N ALA A 38 13.25 26.27 -11.49
CA ALA A 38 14.58 26.01 -10.94
C ALA A 38 14.65 26.35 -9.44
N ASP A 39 14.05 27.45 -9.01
CA ASP A 39 14.05 27.88 -7.61
C ASP A 39 13.15 26.99 -6.74
N THR A 40 12.05 26.46 -7.28
CA THR A 40 11.23 25.45 -6.61
C THR A 40 12.04 24.18 -6.33
N PHE A 41 12.78 23.66 -7.33
CA PHE A 41 13.63 22.49 -7.13
C PHE A 41 14.85 22.78 -6.25
N LYS A 42 15.44 23.98 -6.33
CA LYS A 42 16.49 24.40 -5.38
C LYS A 42 15.96 24.44 -3.95
N ALA A 43 14.75 24.94 -3.72
CA ALA A 43 14.13 24.93 -2.40
C ALA A 43 13.90 23.49 -1.89
N LEU A 44 13.38 22.62 -2.76
CA LEU A 44 13.20 21.19 -2.45
C LEU A 44 14.53 20.49 -2.11
N GLY A 45 15.59 20.73 -2.89
CA GLY A 45 16.90 20.11 -2.66
C GLY A 45 17.79 20.81 -1.62
N GLY A 46 17.43 22.03 -1.21
CA GLY A 46 18.13 22.89 -0.26
C GLY A 46 17.66 22.74 1.19
N ALA A 47 16.47 22.18 1.42
CA ALA A 47 15.90 21.94 2.75
C ALA A 47 16.70 20.93 3.64
N ARG A 48 17.86 20.49 3.17
CA ARG A 48 18.74 19.47 3.79
C ARG A 48 19.59 20.00 4.96
N ASP A 49 19.80 21.32 5.07
CA ASP A 49 20.74 21.88 6.06
C ASP A 49 20.13 22.13 7.45
N GLY A 50 18.80 21.98 7.58
CA GLY A 50 18.06 22.20 8.82
C GLY A 50 17.75 20.92 9.59
N GLY A 51 18.77 20.24 10.14
CA GLY A 51 18.59 19.25 11.21
C GLY A 51 17.98 17.91 10.80
N GLN A 52 18.68 17.12 9.99
CA GLN A 52 18.23 15.78 9.64
C GLN A 52 18.49 14.77 10.77
N ARG A 53 17.45 14.06 11.21
CA ARG A 53 17.60 12.75 11.87
C ARG A 53 18.27 11.82 10.85
N VAL A 54 19.53 11.47 11.10
CA VAL A 54 20.24 10.43 10.34
C VAL A 54 19.55 9.10 10.65
N VAL A 55 18.51 8.77 9.90
CA VAL A 55 18.00 7.40 9.85
C VAL A 55 18.78 6.72 8.75
N GLU A 56 19.80 5.96 9.14
CA GLU A 56 20.49 5.02 8.26
C GLU A 56 19.53 3.85 7.99
N SER A 57 18.50 4.08 7.19
CA SER A 57 17.52 3.07 6.83
C SER A 57 17.67 2.69 5.36
N THR A 58 17.92 1.40 5.14
CA THR A 58 17.80 0.80 3.82
C THR A 58 16.32 0.54 3.54
N LEU A 59 15.83 1.03 2.40
CA LEU A 59 14.44 0.84 1.98
C LEU A 59 14.11 -0.65 1.81
N LEU A 60 13.08 -1.10 2.53
CA LEU A 60 12.62 -2.49 2.54
C LEU A 60 12.20 -2.95 1.13
N ARG A 61 12.35 -4.24 0.83
CA ARG A 61 11.89 -4.83 -0.45
C ARG A 61 10.38 -4.71 -0.66
N ARG A 62 9.62 -4.67 0.43
CA ARG A 62 8.16 -4.50 0.43
C ARG A 62 7.70 -3.04 0.29
N PHE A 63 8.63 -2.08 0.19
CA PHE A 63 8.33 -0.67 -0.02
C PHE A 63 7.86 -0.45 -1.47
N THR A 64 6.59 -0.75 -1.73
CA THR A 64 5.92 -0.56 -3.02
C THR A 64 4.53 0.01 -2.80
N ILE A 65 4.03 0.79 -3.77
CA ILE A 65 2.71 1.40 -3.69
C ILE A 65 1.57 0.38 -3.57
N PRO A 66 1.56 -0.74 -4.33
CA PRO A 66 0.53 -1.77 -4.16
C PRO A 66 0.42 -2.26 -2.72
N ASN A 67 1.55 -2.49 -2.03
CA ASN A 67 1.56 -2.92 -0.63
C ASN A 67 1.02 -1.83 0.30
N LEU A 68 1.44 -0.57 0.10
CA LEU A 68 0.96 0.57 0.88
C LEU A 68 -0.56 0.75 0.76
N VAL A 69 -1.09 0.63 -0.45
CA VAL A 69 -2.54 0.73 -0.71
C VAL A 69 -3.30 -0.44 -0.11
N GLN A 70 -2.77 -1.66 -0.25
CA GLN A 70 -3.45 -2.87 0.20
C GLN A 70 -3.45 -3.01 1.74
N ASP A 71 -2.32 -2.75 2.38
CA ASP A 71 -2.11 -3.12 3.79
C ASP A 71 -2.08 -1.90 4.73
N TYR A 72 -1.92 -0.67 4.23
CA TYR A 72 -1.66 0.53 5.07
C TYR A 72 -2.64 1.69 4.81
N ARG A 73 -3.79 1.41 4.17
CA ARG A 73 -4.86 2.40 3.85
C ARG A 73 -4.37 3.63 3.09
N TRP A 74 -3.31 3.49 2.30
CA TRP A 74 -2.88 4.55 1.41
C TRP A 74 -3.79 4.65 0.19
N THR A 75 -3.91 5.87 -0.31
CA THR A 75 -4.53 6.17 -1.60
C THR A 75 -3.52 6.89 -2.49
N VAL A 76 -3.60 6.65 -3.79
CA VAL A 76 -2.71 7.28 -4.76
C VAL A 76 -3.48 8.33 -5.54
N GLN A 77 -2.95 9.54 -5.58
CA GLN A 77 -3.43 10.59 -6.47
C GLN A 77 -2.39 10.80 -7.57
N TRP A 78 -2.81 10.68 -8.81
CA TRP A 78 -1.93 10.93 -9.95
C TRP A 78 -1.85 12.43 -10.21
N THR A 79 -0.65 12.93 -10.50
CA THR A 79 -0.40 14.33 -10.86
C THR A 79 0.42 14.44 -12.13
N SER A 80 0.19 15.51 -12.89
CA SER A 80 1.05 15.93 -13.99
C SER A 80 2.11 16.95 -13.54
N ASN A 81 2.13 17.38 -12.27
CA ASN A 81 3.12 18.28 -11.71
C ASN A 81 4.22 17.49 -10.99
N LEU A 82 5.47 17.66 -11.39
CA LEU A 82 6.60 16.93 -10.81
C LEU A 82 6.94 17.42 -9.38
N ALA A 83 6.68 18.69 -9.06
CA ALA A 83 6.95 19.23 -7.73
C ALA A 83 6.06 18.58 -6.66
N ASP A 84 4.84 18.18 -7.03
CA ASP A 84 3.89 17.50 -6.14
C ASP A 84 4.18 16.00 -6.02
N HIS A 85 5.21 15.49 -6.69
CA HIS A 85 5.58 14.08 -6.58
C HIS A 85 5.95 13.75 -5.13
N LEU A 86 5.42 12.64 -4.63
CA LEU A 86 5.53 12.17 -3.25
C LEU A 86 4.98 13.14 -2.20
N LEU A 87 4.15 14.11 -2.58
CA LEU A 87 3.43 14.91 -1.60
C LEU A 87 2.49 14.02 -0.78
N ILE A 88 2.58 14.11 0.55
CA ILE A 88 1.79 13.32 1.49
C ILE A 88 0.70 14.19 2.08
N GLU A 89 -0.55 13.78 1.89
CA GLU A 89 -1.73 14.39 2.52
C GLU A 89 -2.30 13.42 3.56
N ARG A 90 -2.34 13.84 4.82
CA ARG A 90 -2.96 13.08 5.91
C ARG A 90 -4.41 13.53 6.07
N MET A 91 -5.36 12.67 5.74
CA MET A 91 -6.80 12.95 5.75
C MET A 91 -7.51 12.11 6.81
N GLY A 92 -7.61 12.64 8.03
CA GLY A 92 -8.30 11.98 9.14
C GLY A 92 -7.77 10.57 9.41
N THR A 93 -8.49 9.55 8.92
CA THR A 93 -8.13 8.13 9.08
C THR A 93 -7.36 7.51 7.89
N GLY A 94 -7.14 8.27 6.81
CA GLY A 94 -6.49 7.81 5.59
C GLY A 94 -5.27 8.66 5.24
N LYS A 95 -4.36 8.08 4.43
CA LYS A 95 -3.15 8.75 3.94
C LYS A 95 -3.20 8.75 2.42
N ARG A 96 -2.77 9.84 1.78
CA ARG A 96 -2.72 9.95 0.33
C ARG A 96 -1.33 10.39 -0.10
N VAL A 97 -0.82 9.72 -1.11
CA VAL A 97 0.45 10.07 -1.75
C VAL A 97 0.19 10.50 -3.18
N THR A 98 0.77 11.63 -3.56
CA THR A 98 0.68 12.15 -4.92
C THR A 98 1.83 11.59 -5.76
N ILE A 99 1.53 11.02 -6.92
CA ILE A 99 2.49 10.34 -7.78
C ILE A 99 2.49 10.95 -9.17
N TYR A 100 3.67 11.31 -9.65
CA TYR A 100 3.84 11.82 -10.99
C TYR A 100 3.59 10.72 -12.03
N GLU A 101 2.70 10.97 -12.98
CA GLU A 101 2.20 9.94 -13.89
C GLU A 101 3.04 9.78 -15.17
N HIS A 102 3.72 10.83 -15.62
CA HIS A 102 4.30 10.90 -16.97
C HIS A 102 5.76 10.45 -17.04
N LYS A 103 6.04 9.19 -16.69
CA LYS A 103 7.42 8.63 -16.67
C LYS A 103 8.23 8.88 -17.95
N ILE A 104 7.58 8.83 -19.12
CA ILE A 104 8.22 9.06 -20.43
C ILE A 104 8.71 10.49 -20.57
N CYS A 105 7.99 11.47 -20.02
CA CYS A 105 8.40 12.87 -20.07
C CYS A 105 9.73 13.07 -19.34
N LEU A 106 9.92 12.41 -18.19
CA LEU A 106 11.20 12.44 -17.46
C LEU A 106 12.34 11.86 -18.31
N LEU A 107 12.10 10.74 -19.00
CA LEU A 107 13.11 10.14 -19.88
C LEU A 107 13.48 11.04 -21.05
N ASN A 108 12.50 11.64 -21.69
CA ASN A 108 12.72 12.55 -22.80
C ASN A 108 13.51 13.78 -22.35
N HIS A 109 13.20 14.34 -21.18
CA HIS A 109 13.96 15.45 -20.62
C HIS A 109 15.40 15.06 -20.27
N LEU A 110 15.65 13.83 -19.82
CA LEU A 110 17.03 13.36 -19.59
C LEU A 110 17.81 13.12 -20.89
N GLN A 111 17.15 12.62 -21.93
CA GLN A 111 17.81 12.29 -23.20
C GLN A 111 18.08 13.52 -24.07
N TYR A 112 17.18 14.51 -24.06
CA TYR A 112 17.18 15.63 -25.01
C TYR A 112 17.24 17.02 -24.34
N GLY A 113 17.26 17.10 -23.01
CA GLY A 113 17.09 18.35 -22.26
C GLY A 113 18.36 19.15 -22.04
N GLN A 114 19.05 19.58 -23.10
CA GLN A 114 20.14 20.56 -22.93
C GLN A 114 19.67 21.87 -22.28
N ASP A 115 18.39 22.23 -22.48
CA ASP A 115 17.74 23.42 -21.89
C ASP A 115 16.58 23.07 -20.94
N CYS A 116 16.67 21.96 -20.20
CA CYS A 116 15.61 21.60 -19.26
C CYS A 116 15.64 22.51 -18.01
N PRO A 117 14.49 23.12 -17.60
CA PRO A 117 14.43 23.92 -16.37
C PRO A 117 14.64 23.10 -15.10
N VAL A 118 14.36 21.79 -15.18
CA VAL A 118 14.44 20.89 -14.02
C VAL A 118 15.87 20.38 -13.93
N PRO A 119 16.52 20.49 -12.75
CA PRO A 119 17.84 19.93 -12.54
C PRO A 119 17.89 18.44 -12.90
N ARG A 120 18.96 18.04 -13.60
CA ARG A 120 19.12 16.67 -14.09
C ARG A 120 19.07 15.64 -12.96
N ASP A 121 19.68 15.96 -11.82
CA ASP A 121 19.65 15.15 -10.61
C ASP A 121 18.22 14.97 -10.06
N ALA A 122 17.38 16.01 -10.11
CA ALA A 122 15.96 15.89 -9.74
C ALA A 122 15.18 14.97 -10.69
N LEU A 123 15.45 15.05 -12.00
CA LEU A 123 14.82 14.14 -12.99
C LEU A 123 15.25 12.68 -12.79
N GLU A 124 16.54 12.46 -12.53
CA GLU A 124 17.08 11.13 -12.26
C GLU A 124 16.51 10.55 -10.96
N GLU A 125 16.46 11.35 -9.91
CA GLU A 125 15.89 10.95 -8.62
C GLU A 125 14.40 10.61 -8.76
N ALA A 126 13.60 11.43 -9.47
CA ALA A 126 12.20 11.15 -9.73
C ALA A 126 11.98 9.83 -10.49
N LEU A 127 12.85 9.48 -11.43
CA LEU A 127 12.78 8.17 -12.07
C LEU A 127 13.12 7.03 -11.11
N ASP A 128 14.12 7.22 -10.26
CA ASP A 128 14.56 6.22 -9.30
C ASP A 128 13.50 6.00 -8.21
N THR A 129 12.79 7.04 -7.76
CA THR A 129 11.63 6.92 -6.84
C THR A 129 10.47 6.19 -7.51
N LEU A 130 10.15 6.49 -8.77
CA LEU A 130 9.08 5.79 -9.49
C LEU A 130 9.39 4.31 -9.69
N ASN A 131 10.65 3.95 -9.98
CA ASN A 131 11.07 2.54 -10.07
C ASN A 131 11.07 1.82 -8.72
N LEU A 132 11.34 2.55 -7.63
CA LEU A 132 11.25 2.03 -6.27
C LEU A 132 9.80 1.72 -5.89
N LEU A 133 8.89 2.66 -6.14
CA LEU A 133 7.47 2.57 -5.78
C LEU A 133 6.68 1.62 -6.67
N PHE A 134 7.05 1.54 -7.95
CA PHE A 134 6.47 0.63 -8.94
C PHE A 134 7.58 -0.20 -9.61
N PRO A 135 8.08 -1.25 -8.94
CA PRO A 135 9.11 -2.11 -9.52
C PRO A 135 8.59 -2.82 -10.77
N PRO A 136 9.32 -2.76 -11.90
CA PRO A 136 8.82 -3.32 -13.16
C PRO A 136 8.85 -4.85 -13.19
N THR A 137 9.51 -5.50 -12.23
CA THR A 137 9.51 -6.97 -12.10
C THR A 137 8.46 -7.48 -11.12
N ASP A 138 7.73 -6.60 -10.43
CA ASP A 138 6.77 -6.99 -9.39
C ASP A 138 5.36 -7.24 -9.96
N PRO A 139 4.80 -8.45 -9.86
CA PRO A 139 3.46 -8.76 -10.37
C PRO A 139 2.34 -7.95 -9.71
N ALA A 140 2.47 -7.57 -8.43
CA ALA A 140 1.46 -6.78 -7.74
C ALA A 140 1.38 -5.37 -8.35
N THR A 141 2.53 -4.77 -8.63
CA THR A 141 2.67 -3.51 -9.37
C THR A 141 2.00 -3.57 -10.74
N HIS A 142 2.24 -4.61 -11.54
CA HIS A 142 1.58 -4.78 -12.84
C HIS A 142 0.07 -4.85 -12.74
N ARG A 143 -0.47 -5.62 -11.78
CA ARG A 143 -1.91 -5.73 -11.55
C ARG A 143 -2.51 -4.39 -11.13
N TYR A 144 -1.85 -3.68 -10.23
CA TYR A 144 -2.30 -2.38 -9.74
C TYR A 144 -2.34 -1.34 -10.88
N LEU A 145 -1.27 -1.20 -11.64
CA LEU A 145 -1.20 -0.26 -12.76
C LEU A 145 -2.18 -0.59 -13.87
N LYS A 146 -2.40 -1.88 -14.16
CA LYS A 146 -3.41 -2.34 -15.12
C LYS A 146 -4.82 -1.97 -14.66
N ALA A 147 -5.15 -2.18 -13.39
CA ALA A 147 -6.44 -1.79 -12.82
C ALA A 147 -6.68 -0.28 -12.91
N GLN A 148 -5.62 0.51 -12.76
CA GLN A 148 -5.64 1.97 -12.88
C GLN A 148 -5.55 2.47 -14.35
N HIS A 149 -5.52 1.57 -15.34
CA HIS A 149 -5.36 1.90 -16.77
C HIS A 149 -4.14 2.79 -17.07
N ARG A 150 -3.02 2.59 -16.34
CA ARG A 150 -1.81 3.39 -16.50
C ARG A 150 -0.75 2.61 -17.30
N PRO A 151 -0.33 3.10 -18.49
CA PRO A 151 0.70 2.45 -19.32
C PRO A 151 2.13 2.71 -18.81
N PHE A 152 2.33 2.66 -17.50
CA PHE A 152 3.53 3.14 -16.79
C PHE A 152 4.83 2.41 -17.18
N HIS A 153 4.73 1.12 -17.49
CA HIS A 153 5.86 0.27 -17.90
C HIS A 153 5.85 -0.07 -19.40
N GLN A 154 4.76 0.23 -20.12
CA GLN A 154 4.60 -0.14 -21.53
C GLN A 154 5.36 0.81 -22.47
N LEU A 155 5.57 2.04 -22.05
CA LEU A 155 6.11 3.11 -22.89
C LEU A 155 7.62 3.35 -22.68
N GLY A 156 8.30 2.45 -21.98
CA GLY A 156 9.75 2.47 -21.81
C GLY A 156 10.21 1.77 -20.54
N PHE A 157 11.07 0.77 -20.68
CA PHE A 157 11.75 0.14 -19.55
C PHE A 157 13.03 0.91 -19.25
N CYS A 158 13.02 1.70 -18.17
CA CYS A 158 14.24 2.33 -17.68
C CYS A 158 14.99 1.30 -16.87
N SER A 159 16.00 0.66 -17.46
CA SER A 159 16.92 -0.27 -16.78
C SER A 159 17.86 0.45 -15.78
N ARG A 160 17.35 1.42 -15.03
CA ARG A 160 18.09 2.05 -13.94
C ARG A 160 17.98 1.16 -12.71
N ASN A 161 19.13 0.83 -12.13
CA ASN A 161 19.18 0.06 -10.90
C ASN A 161 18.56 0.88 -9.77
N VAL A 162 17.55 0.32 -9.11
CA VAL A 162 16.89 0.96 -7.97
C VAL A 162 17.88 1.05 -6.82
N LYS A 163 18.20 2.27 -6.40
CA LYS A 163 19.01 2.53 -5.22
C LYS A 163 18.08 2.51 -4.01
N ARG A 164 18.41 1.69 -3.01
CA ARG A 164 17.57 1.52 -1.80
C ARG A 164 18.07 2.33 -0.62
N ASP A 165 19.19 3.01 -0.79
CA ASP A 165 19.73 3.90 0.21
C ASP A 165 18.99 5.24 0.17
N LEU A 166 18.37 5.60 1.30
CA LEU A 166 17.65 6.85 1.45
C LEU A 166 18.55 8.07 1.29
N GLN A 167 19.85 7.98 1.58
CA GLN A 167 20.79 9.10 1.44
C GLN A 167 21.02 9.50 -0.02
N HIS A 168 20.67 8.61 -0.97
CA HIS A 168 20.78 8.90 -2.39
C HIS A 168 19.72 9.88 -2.89
N TYR A 169 18.60 9.95 -2.19
CA TYR A 169 17.50 10.84 -2.52
C TYR A 169 17.75 12.18 -1.83
N ARG A 170 17.79 13.28 -2.58
CA ARG A 170 17.99 14.64 -2.09
C ARG A 170 16.69 15.45 -2.10
N TYR A 171 15.88 15.31 -3.15
CA TYR A 171 14.68 16.12 -3.35
C TYR A 171 13.45 15.55 -2.64
N TRP A 172 13.30 14.22 -2.63
CA TRP A 172 12.12 13.54 -2.07
C TRP A 172 12.42 12.68 -0.84
N GLN A 173 13.62 12.81 -0.26
CA GLN A 173 14.05 12.02 0.88
C GLN A 173 13.08 12.09 2.06
N ASN A 174 12.68 13.29 2.46
CA ASN A 174 11.81 13.50 3.62
C ASN A 174 10.46 12.78 3.42
N ASN A 175 9.88 12.90 2.22
CA ASN A 175 8.64 12.22 1.87
C ASN A 175 8.81 10.69 1.83
N LEU A 176 9.95 10.18 1.38
CA LEU A 176 10.26 8.75 1.41
C LEU A 176 10.46 8.23 2.84
N VAL A 177 11.08 9.02 3.73
CA VAL A 177 11.22 8.70 5.15
C VAL A 177 9.84 8.63 5.80
N ASP A 178 8.95 9.58 5.52
CA ASP A 178 7.58 9.59 6.05
C ASP A 178 6.78 8.37 5.55
N LEU A 179 6.88 8.04 4.26
CA LEU A 179 6.29 6.82 3.70
C LEU A 179 6.86 5.54 4.33
N LEU A 180 8.17 5.52 4.61
CA LEU A 180 8.83 4.37 5.21
C LEU A 180 8.41 4.18 6.66
N HIS A 181 8.32 5.27 7.42
CA HIS A 181 7.85 5.24 8.81
C HIS A 181 6.47 4.58 8.90
N ASP A 182 5.57 4.96 7.98
CA ASP A 182 4.22 4.40 7.91
C ASP A 182 4.19 2.91 7.49
N LEU A 183 5.25 2.40 6.86
CA LEU A 183 5.42 0.97 6.52
C LEU A 183 6.06 0.15 7.65
N GLU A 184 6.70 0.82 8.61
CA GLU A 184 7.21 0.21 9.85
C GLU A 184 6.10 0.04 10.89
N GLU A 185 5.03 0.83 10.81
CA GLU A 185 3.80 0.65 11.59
C GLU A 185 3.13 -0.71 11.31
N GLN A 186 2.22 -1.14 12.20
CA GLN A 186 1.49 -2.40 11.97
C GLN A 186 0.53 -2.26 10.78
N PRO A 187 0.44 -3.28 9.89
CA PRO A 187 -0.52 -3.27 8.80
C PRO A 187 -1.95 -3.18 9.35
N TYR A 188 -2.86 -2.63 8.57
CA TYR A 188 -4.25 -2.44 8.95
C TYR A 188 -5.12 -3.62 8.48
N GLY A 189 -6.09 -4.03 9.31
CA GLY A 189 -7.13 -4.99 8.95
C GLY A 189 -6.65 -6.44 8.81
N LEU A 190 -7.19 -7.17 7.82
CA LEU A 190 -6.89 -8.59 7.59
C LEU A 190 -5.41 -8.87 7.22
N GLY A 191 -4.65 -7.84 6.85
CA GLY A 191 -3.20 -7.93 6.66
C GLY A 191 -2.44 -8.31 7.94
N GLN A 192 -2.99 -8.00 9.13
CA GLN A 192 -2.44 -8.44 10.43
C GLN A 192 -2.49 -9.97 10.59
N LEU A 193 -3.48 -10.60 9.97
CA LEU A 193 -3.69 -12.05 10.02
C LEU A 193 -2.94 -12.78 8.91
N ARG A 194 -2.21 -12.06 8.05
CA ARG A 194 -1.36 -12.67 7.03
C ARG A 194 0.03 -12.90 7.61
N LEU A 195 0.52 -14.14 7.47
CA LEU A 195 1.88 -14.48 7.86
C LEU A 195 2.86 -13.73 6.95
N ASP A 196 3.52 -12.71 7.49
CA ASP A 196 4.61 -12.03 6.79
C ASP A 196 5.84 -12.96 6.73
N LYS A 197 6.61 -12.88 5.64
CA LYS A 197 7.84 -13.66 5.43
C LYS A 197 8.88 -13.39 6.52
N ASP A 198 8.87 -12.17 7.06
CA ASP A 198 9.71 -11.74 8.19
C ASP A 198 9.14 -12.11 9.57
N ARG A 199 8.05 -12.89 9.63
CA ARG A 199 7.50 -13.46 10.88
C ARG A 199 7.08 -12.44 11.96
N ARG A 200 6.95 -11.15 11.61
CA ARG A 200 6.64 -10.08 12.59
C ARG A 200 5.24 -10.21 13.20
N ASN A 201 4.29 -10.80 12.46
CA ASN A 201 2.90 -10.98 12.90
C ASN A 201 2.59 -12.40 13.42
N LEU A 202 3.61 -13.20 13.76
CA LEU A 202 3.40 -14.58 14.23
C LEU A 202 2.55 -14.66 15.48
N LEU A 203 2.75 -13.74 16.43
CA LEU A 203 2.04 -13.77 17.71
C LEU A 203 0.54 -13.53 17.50
N GLN A 204 0.18 -12.50 16.74
CA GLN A 204 -1.22 -12.18 16.45
C GLN A 204 -1.91 -13.30 15.64
N PHE A 205 -1.22 -13.85 14.64
CA PHE A 205 -1.68 -15.00 13.89
C PHE A 205 -1.91 -16.22 14.79
N ALA A 206 -0.92 -16.56 15.63
CA ALA A 206 -1.02 -17.70 16.54
C ALA A 206 -2.15 -17.51 17.55
N THR A 207 -2.31 -16.33 18.14
CA THR A 207 -3.41 -16.05 19.08
C THR A 207 -4.77 -16.21 18.42
N PHE A 208 -4.93 -15.77 17.17
CA PHE A 208 -6.19 -15.93 16.43
C PHE A 208 -6.51 -17.41 16.18
N TRP A 209 -5.52 -18.20 15.74
CA TRP A 209 -5.73 -19.63 15.50
C TRP A 209 -5.92 -20.43 16.79
N ILE A 210 -5.20 -20.10 17.87
CA ILE A 210 -5.41 -20.71 19.19
C ILE A 210 -6.83 -20.43 19.67
N ALA A 211 -7.28 -19.18 19.62
CA ALA A 211 -8.65 -18.83 20.01
C ALA A 211 -9.70 -19.58 19.19
N THR A 212 -9.47 -19.70 17.87
CA THR A 212 -10.37 -20.44 16.96
C THR A 212 -10.43 -21.93 17.31
N ILE A 213 -9.28 -22.56 17.56
CA ILE A 213 -9.20 -23.98 17.95
C ILE A 213 -9.88 -24.18 19.31
N VAL A 214 -9.62 -23.32 20.29
CA VAL A 214 -10.25 -23.39 21.62
C VAL A 214 -11.77 -23.26 21.49
N ALA A 215 -12.28 -22.32 20.70
CA ALA A 215 -13.71 -22.16 20.47
C ALA A 215 -14.32 -23.42 19.84
N LEU A 216 -13.68 -23.99 18.83
CA LEU A 216 -14.14 -25.20 18.16
C LEU A 216 -14.15 -26.42 19.09
N LEU A 217 -13.06 -26.62 19.86
CA LEU A 217 -12.99 -27.68 20.87
C LEU A 217 -14.05 -27.51 21.96
N THR A 218 -14.35 -26.27 22.36
CA THR A 218 -15.40 -25.99 23.34
C THR A 218 -16.77 -26.43 22.82
N VAL A 219 -17.12 -26.11 21.57
CA VAL A 219 -18.38 -26.52 20.95
C VAL A 219 -18.48 -28.05 20.86
N ILE A 220 -17.40 -28.71 20.44
CA ILE A 220 -17.33 -30.17 20.35
C ILE A 220 -17.46 -30.81 21.74
N SER A 221 -16.80 -30.26 22.76
CA SER A 221 -16.86 -30.75 24.14
C SER A 221 -18.27 -30.67 24.71
N ILE A 222 -19.00 -29.57 24.45
CA ILE A 222 -20.40 -29.43 24.85
C ILE A 222 -21.26 -30.50 24.19
N ALA A 223 -21.08 -30.76 22.89
CA ALA A 223 -21.84 -31.79 22.18
C ALA A 223 -21.59 -33.20 22.77
N PHE A 224 -20.33 -33.55 23.04
CA PHE A 224 -20.00 -34.81 23.71
C PHE A 224 -20.56 -34.89 25.13
N GLY A 225 -20.56 -33.78 25.87
CA GLY A 225 -21.20 -33.68 27.18
C GLY A 225 -22.68 -34.05 27.09
N VAL A 226 -23.43 -33.45 26.17
CA VAL A 226 -24.86 -33.76 25.96
C VAL A 226 -25.05 -35.24 25.60
N VAL A 227 -24.30 -35.75 24.63
CA VAL A 227 -24.41 -37.15 24.21
C VAL A 227 -24.13 -38.10 25.38
N SER A 228 -23.09 -37.83 26.18
CA SER A 228 -22.73 -38.66 27.34
C SER A 228 -23.82 -38.69 28.40
N THR A 229 -24.48 -37.54 28.69
CA THR A 229 -25.59 -37.49 29.65
C THR A 229 -26.80 -38.30 29.19
N VAL A 230 -27.11 -38.29 27.89
CA VAL A 230 -28.20 -39.10 27.32
C VAL A 230 -27.90 -40.59 27.44
N TYR A 231 -26.68 -41.01 27.08
CA TYR A 231 -26.27 -42.41 27.22
C TYR A 231 -26.25 -42.85 28.69
N ALA A 232 -25.78 -42.01 29.61
CA ALA A 232 -25.80 -42.30 31.03
C ALA A 232 -27.22 -42.54 31.55
N ALA A 233 -28.19 -41.70 31.15
CA ALA A 233 -29.59 -41.88 31.52
C ALA A 233 -30.19 -43.18 30.95
N ARG A 234 -29.88 -43.52 29.69
CA ARG A 234 -30.31 -44.78 29.07
C ARG A 234 -29.72 -46.00 29.77
N GLN A 235 -28.42 -45.95 30.08
CA GLN A 235 -27.72 -47.03 30.77
C GLN A 235 -28.22 -47.21 32.20
N TYR A 236 -28.51 -46.12 32.91
CA TYR A 236 -29.12 -46.16 34.24
C TYR A 236 -30.46 -46.92 34.24
N ASN A 237 -31.35 -46.59 33.29
CA ASN A 237 -32.65 -47.26 33.18
C ASN A 237 -32.51 -48.76 32.84
N LEU A 238 -31.57 -49.12 31.96
CA LEU A 238 -31.29 -50.53 31.63
C LEU A 238 -30.72 -51.29 32.83
N ALA A 239 -29.79 -50.69 33.56
CA ALA A 239 -29.21 -51.29 34.75
C ALA A 239 -30.25 -51.49 35.86
N LEU A 240 -31.14 -50.50 36.05
CA LEU A 240 -32.25 -50.60 36.99
C LEU A 240 -33.22 -51.72 36.60
N ALA A 241 -33.63 -51.77 35.33
CA ALA A 241 -34.50 -52.83 34.83
C ALA A 241 -33.87 -54.22 35.00
N GLN A 242 -32.55 -54.36 34.76
CA GLN A 242 -31.83 -55.60 35.00
C GLN A 242 -31.80 -55.97 36.49
N ALA A 243 -31.54 -55.02 37.38
CA ALA A 243 -31.53 -55.26 38.83
C ALA A 243 -32.91 -55.75 39.32
N CYS A 244 -34.00 -55.09 38.89
CA CYS A 244 -35.36 -55.48 39.28
C CYS A 244 -35.84 -56.79 38.64
N SER A 245 -35.20 -57.27 37.57
CA SER A 245 -35.52 -58.57 36.94
C SER A 245 -34.92 -59.78 37.67
N THR A 246 -33.99 -59.56 38.60
CA THR A 246 -33.39 -60.65 39.38
C THR A 246 -34.33 -61.13 40.50
N PRO A 247 -34.34 -62.43 40.86
CA PRO A 247 -35.32 -63.00 41.80
C PRO A 247 -35.35 -62.31 43.18
N ASP A 248 -34.20 -61.83 43.65
CA ASP A 248 -34.06 -61.12 44.94
C ASP A 248 -34.09 -59.60 44.78
N GLY A 249 -34.20 -59.08 43.54
CA GLY A 249 -34.06 -57.66 43.22
C GLY A 249 -35.13 -56.78 43.88
N ALA A 250 -36.39 -57.24 43.88
CA ALA A 250 -37.51 -56.52 44.50
C ALA A 250 -37.44 -56.50 46.04
N VAL A 251 -36.78 -57.48 46.65
CA VAL A 251 -36.57 -57.55 48.11
C VAL A 251 -35.42 -56.64 48.54
N ASN A 252 -34.36 -56.55 47.72
CA ASN A 252 -33.15 -55.82 48.04
C ASN A 252 -33.23 -54.31 47.70
N LEU A 253 -34.04 -53.89 46.73
CA LEU A 253 -34.19 -52.50 46.30
C LEU A 253 -35.67 -52.05 46.24
N PRO A 254 -36.41 -52.09 47.35
CA PRO A 254 -37.86 -51.86 47.36
C PRO A 254 -38.27 -50.44 46.95
N GLU A 255 -37.41 -49.44 47.18
CA GLU A 255 -37.69 -48.03 46.81
C GLU A 255 -37.52 -47.76 45.30
N TYR A 256 -36.78 -48.61 44.58
CA TYR A 256 -36.44 -48.40 43.16
C TYR A 256 -37.14 -49.39 42.21
N CYS A 257 -37.62 -50.52 42.73
CA CYS A 257 -38.27 -51.59 41.96
C CYS A 257 -39.78 -51.72 42.22
N SER A 258 -40.42 -50.71 42.82
CA SER A 258 -41.86 -50.66 43.13
C SER A 258 -42.73 -50.38 41.91
#